data_AF-A0A9X9BWW8-F1
#
_entry.id   AF-A0A9X9BWW8-F1
#
_cell.length_a   1.000
_cell.length_b   1.000
_cell.length_c   1.000
_cell.angle_alpha   90.00
_cell.angle_beta   90.00
_cell.angle_gamma   90.00
#
_symmetry.space_group_name_H-M   'P 1'
#
loop_
_entity.id
_entity.type
_entity.pdbx_description
1 polymer ?
#
loop_
_entity_poly.entity_id
_entity_poly.type
_entity_poly.pdbx_seq_one_letter_code
_entity_poly.pdbx_strand_id
1 'polypeptide(L)'
;MTCINLPSNQQAAISDVDETVLRAAVRKCLDEERIGPIHGLGLSNCGPYVANKLHGFQQAITEYSKAKAHSKRERTRQDALYAGNDLIHAVQQMKGRLETERKEGELFFIDDQIRPPFHLNKRLSVQVSFRWRASPSADWKHGNLTFVYDFSPQPSYTFPVPKRKPSAAQVERELEDSRYREWERLKAQALFSMREFFRDGGDGDAVPEVFAVRPSPYGDGLNNFSCNFWQPEKPAP
;
A
#
# COMPACT_ATOMS: atom_id res chain seq x y z
N MET A 1 0.88 -1.76 -9.02
CA MET A 1 2.22 -1.91 -8.43
C MET A 1 2.12 -1.69 -6.94
N THR A 2 2.00 -2.79 -6.21
CA THR A 2 2.02 -2.80 -4.75
C THR A 2 3.46 -2.74 -4.27
N CYS A 3 3.80 -1.73 -3.47
CA CYS A 3 5.08 -1.59 -2.78
C CYS A 3 4.83 -1.62 -1.27
N ILE A 4 5.58 -2.44 -0.55
CA ILE A 4 5.52 -2.52 0.92
C ILE A 4 6.53 -1.60 1.59
N ASN A 5 7.62 -1.27 0.89
CA ASN A 5 8.67 -0.37 1.37
C ASN A 5 8.42 1.05 0.88
N LEU A 6 8.73 2.05 1.72
CA LEU A 6 8.74 3.44 1.30
C LEU A 6 9.89 3.68 0.30
N PRO A 7 9.65 4.26 -0.89
CA PRO A 7 10.70 4.65 -1.81
C PRO A 7 11.68 5.65 -1.19
N SER A 8 12.98 5.56 -1.49
CA SER A 8 14.02 6.39 -0.85
C SER A 8 13.78 7.90 -0.98
N ASN A 9 13.24 8.35 -2.11
CA ASN A 9 12.86 9.75 -2.32
C ASN A 9 11.71 10.19 -1.40
N GLN A 10 10.74 9.31 -1.14
CA GLN A 10 9.66 9.58 -0.19
C GLN A 10 10.20 9.57 1.25
N GLN A 11 11.11 8.66 1.59
CA GLN A 11 11.73 8.61 2.92
C GLN A 11 12.46 9.92 3.25
N ALA A 12 13.25 10.44 2.32
CA ALA A 12 13.95 11.72 2.48
C ALA A 12 12.96 12.87 2.67
N ALA A 13 11.96 12.98 1.78
CA ALA A 13 10.93 14.02 1.89
C ALA A 13 10.17 13.97 3.22
N ILE A 14 9.81 12.77 3.71
CA ILE A 14 9.11 12.61 4.99
C ILE A 14 10.00 12.98 6.18
N SER A 15 11.30 12.65 6.14
CA SER A 15 12.26 13.05 7.18
C SER A 15 12.45 14.55 7.27
N ASP A 16 12.50 15.24 6.12
CA ASP A 16 12.79 16.68 6.06
C ASP A 16 11.63 17.57 6.55
N VAL A 17 10.40 17.04 6.62
CA VAL A 17 9.24 17.82 7.07
C VAL A 17 9.34 18.11 8.57
N ASP A 18 9.48 19.37 8.95
CA ASP A 18 9.33 19.80 10.34
C ASP A 18 7.84 19.90 10.71
N GLU A 19 7.42 19.12 11.71
CA GLU A 19 6.03 19.09 12.18
C GLU A 19 5.60 20.40 12.84
N THR A 20 6.52 21.09 13.51
CA THR A 20 6.23 22.38 14.16
C THR A 20 5.98 23.45 13.11
N VAL A 21 6.81 23.46 12.06
CA VAL A 21 6.64 24.36 10.91
C VAL A 21 5.38 24.02 10.14
N LEU A 22 5.06 22.74 9.96
CA LEU A 22 3.80 22.31 9.33
C LEU A 22 2.58 22.81 10.11
N ARG A 23 2.55 22.62 11.43
CA ARG A 23 1.46 23.11 12.29
C ARG A 23 1.31 24.62 12.22
N ALA A 24 2.43 25.35 12.23
CA ALA A 24 2.44 26.80 12.09
C ALA A 24 1.93 27.24 10.70
N ALA A 25 2.34 26.56 9.63
CA ALA A 25 1.89 26.84 8.27
C ALA A 25 0.38 26.57 8.10
N VAL A 26 -0.14 25.46 8.63
CA VAL A 26 -1.58 25.15 8.60
C VAL A 26 -2.38 26.23 9.33
N ARG A 27 -1.93 26.66 10.51
CA ARG A 27 -2.58 27.74 11.27
C ARG A 27 -2.55 29.06 10.49
N LYS A 28 -1.40 29.41 9.91
CA LYS A 28 -1.25 30.61 9.08
C LYS A 28 -2.16 30.57 7.85
N CYS A 29 -2.35 29.42 7.22
CA CYS A 29 -3.29 29.27 6.11
C CYS A 29 -4.74 29.53 6.51
N LEU A 30 -5.14 29.13 7.72
CA LEU A 30 -6.47 29.39 8.27
C LEU A 30 -6.65 30.87 8.63
N ASP A 31 -5.63 31.50 9.20
CA ASP A 31 -5.67 32.91 9.58
C ASP A 31 -5.67 33.86 8.36
N GLU A 32 -4.89 33.52 7.32
CA GLU A 32 -4.79 34.31 6.08
C GLU A 32 -5.82 33.92 5.00
N GLU A 33 -6.59 32.85 5.24
CA GLU A 33 -7.51 32.22 4.28
C GLU A 33 -6.84 31.89 2.93
N ARG A 34 -5.54 31.57 2.97
CA ARG A 34 -4.68 31.38 1.80
C ARG A 34 -3.76 30.20 1.97
N ILE A 35 -3.50 29.50 0.88
CA ILE A 35 -2.70 28.28 0.89
C ILE A 35 -1.19 28.51 0.78
N GLY A 36 -0.77 29.73 0.44
CA GLY A 36 0.63 30.12 0.22
C GLY A 36 1.65 29.57 1.23
N PRO A 37 1.40 29.68 2.55
CA PRO A 37 2.33 29.22 3.58
C PRO A 37 2.72 27.73 3.51
N ILE A 38 1.91 26.87 2.90
CA ILE A 38 2.14 25.41 2.89
C ILE A 38 2.95 24.90 1.69
N HIS A 39 3.01 25.68 0.60
CA HIS A 39 3.63 25.23 -0.66
C HIS A 39 5.15 25.01 -0.55
N GLY A 40 5.82 25.70 0.39
CA GLY A 40 7.26 25.56 0.61
C GLY A 40 7.69 24.28 1.33
N LEU A 41 6.75 23.48 1.84
CA LEU A 41 7.06 22.31 2.69
C LEU A 41 7.25 21.00 1.93
N GLY A 42 7.13 21.00 0.60
CA GLY A 42 7.39 19.80 -0.22
C GLY A 42 6.47 18.60 0.07
N LEU A 43 5.32 18.82 0.70
CA LEU A 43 4.42 17.75 1.17
C LEU A 43 3.91 16.82 0.05
N SER A 44 3.86 17.31 -1.20
CA SER A 44 3.53 16.49 -2.37
C SER A 44 4.53 15.36 -2.61
N ASN A 45 5.78 15.53 -2.19
CA ASN A 45 6.85 14.55 -2.37
C ASN A 45 6.85 13.45 -1.30
N CYS A 46 6.06 13.62 -0.23
CA CYS A 46 5.91 12.64 0.86
C CYS A 46 5.04 11.42 0.47
N GLY A 47 4.64 11.33 -0.80
CA GLY A 47 3.85 10.22 -1.34
C GLY A 47 2.36 10.53 -1.51
N PRO A 48 1.61 9.64 -2.18
CA PRO A 48 0.23 9.89 -2.61
C PRO A 48 -0.73 10.09 -1.43
N TYR A 49 -0.47 9.45 -0.29
CA TYR A 49 -1.30 9.57 0.90
C TYR A 49 -1.30 11.01 1.46
N VAL A 50 -0.10 11.59 1.66
CA VAL A 50 0.05 12.98 2.13
C VAL A 50 -0.40 13.97 1.04
N ALA A 51 -0.08 13.70 -0.23
CA ALA A 51 -0.52 14.55 -1.34
C ALA A 51 -2.06 14.64 -1.45
N ASN A 52 -2.77 13.55 -1.24
CA ASN A 52 -4.24 13.54 -1.23
C ASN A 52 -4.80 14.36 -0.06
N LYS A 53 -4.22 14.26 1.13
CA LYS A 53 -4.62 15.06 2.30
C LYS A 53 -4.30 16.54 2.11
N LEU A 54 -3.16 16.86 1.49
CA LEU A 54 -2.81 18.22 1.10
C LEU A 54 -3.88 18.77 0.15
N HIS A 55 -4.22 18.02 -0.90
CA HIS A 55 -5.24 18.46 -1.85
C HIS A 55 -6.60 18.72 -1.17
N GLY A 56 -7.03 17.85 -0.26
CA GLY A 56 -8.24 18.06 0.54
C GLY A 56 -8.19 19.35 1.36
N PHE A 57 -7.05 19.65 2.00
CA PHE A 57 -6.85 20.91 2.72
C PHE A 57 -6.88 22.14 1.80
N GLN A 58 -6.28 22.05 0.61
CA GLN A 58 -6.30 23.13 -0.39
C GLN A 58 -7.74 23.46 -0.82
N GLN A 59 -8.56 22.44 -1.04
CA GLN A 59 -9.97 22.59 -1.38
C GLN A 59 -10.73 23.26 -0.23
N ALA A 60 -10.55 22.80 1.01
CA ALA A 60 -11.23 23.34 2.18
C ALA A 60 -10.91 24.83 2.42
N ILE A 61 -9.64 25.25 2.28
CA ILE A 61 -9.24 26.66 2.37
C ILE A 61 -9.85 27.50 1.23
N THR A 62 -9.95 26.93 0.02
CA THR A 62 -10.57 27.60 -1.12
C THR A 62 -12.08 27.80 -0.92
N GLU A 63 -12.77 26.85 -0.29
CA GLU A 63 -14.17 26.99 0.06
C GLU A 63 -14.39 27.96 1.21
N TYR A 64 -13.48 27.95 2.20
CA TYR A 64 -13.50 28.89 3.32
C TYR A 64 -13.38 30.34 2.86
N SER A 65 -12.38 30.64 2.02
CA SER A 65 -12.18 32.01 1.48
C SER A 65 -13.33 32.51 0.60
N LYS A 66 -14.10 31.61 -0.02
CA LYS A 66 -15.28 31.97 -0.84
C LYS A 66 -16.55 32.14 -0.01
N ALA A 67 -16.60 31.66 1.24
CA ALA A 67 -17.79 31.67 2.06
C ALA A 67 -18.06 33.06 2.66
N LYS A 68 -19.18 33.69 2.25
CA LYS A 68 -19.57 35.02 2.73
C LYS A 68 -20.64 35.00 3.83
N ALA A 69 -21.55 34.03 3.78
CA ALA A 69 -22.63 33.90 4.77
C ALA A 69 -22.08 33.37 6.10
N HIS A 70 -22.49 33.94 7.23
CA HIS A 70 -21.96 33.61 8.56
C HIS A 70 -22.01 32.11 8.87
N SER A 71 -23.18 31.47 8.71
CA SER A 71 -23.36 30.03 8.94
C SER A 71 -22.49 29.17 8.02
N LYS A 72 -22.33 29.58 6.76
CA LYS A 72 -21.50 28.87 5.80
C LYS A 72 -20.01 29.04 6.12
N ARG A 73 -19.60 30.24 6.54
CA ARG A 73 -18.22 30.57 6.89
C ARG A 73 -17.76 29.82 8.13
N GLU A 74 -18.61 29.69 9.14
CA GLU A 74 -18.29 28.90 10.34
C GLU A 74 -18.11 27.42 9.99
N ARG A 75 -19.01 26.86 9.18
CA ARG A 75 -18.90 25.47 8.70
C ARG A 75 -17.62 25.24 7.91
N THR A 76 -17.35 26.06 6.89
CA THR A 76 -16.16 25.88 6.04
C THR A 76 -14.86 26.13 6.80
N ARG A 77 -14.86 26.99 7.83
CA ARG A 77 -13.74 27.13 8.77
C ARG A 77 -13.47 25.83 9.51
N GLN A 78 -14.52 25.20 10.04
CA GLN A 78 -14.39 23.94 10.76
C GLN A 78 -13.93 22.81 9.84
N ASP A 79 -14.44 22.75 8.61
CA ASP A 79 -13.99 21.78 7.59
C ASP A 79 -12.50 21.98 7.25
N ALA A 80 -12.04 23.22 7.11
CA ALA A 80 -10.63 23.54 6.89
C ALA A 80 -9.74 23.18 8.10
N LEU A 81 -10.22 23.40 9.33
CA LEU A 81 -9.54 22.96 10.55
C LEU A 81 -9.36 21.44 10.58
N TYR A 82 -10.42 20.68 10.28
CA TYR A 82 -10.36 19.22 10.20
C TYR A 82 -9.39 18.76 9.11
N ALA A 83 -9.48 19.32 7.90
CA ALA A 83 -8.58 18.97 6.81
C ALA A 83 -7.10 19.30 7.13
N GLY A 84 -6.84 20.39 7.87
CA GLY A 84 -5.51 20.75 8.33
C GLY A 84 -4.96 19.76 9.37
N ASN A 85 -5.79 19.36 10.33
CA ASN A 85 -5.42 18.33 11.32
C ASN A 85 -5.18 16.97 10.65
N ASP A 86 -6.03 16.58 9.70
CA ASP A 86 -5.88 15.37 8.89
C ASP A 86 -4.54 15.34 8.15
N LEU A 87 -4.12 16.47 7.57
CA LEU A 87 -2.82 16.59 6.90
C LEU A 87 -1.66 16.43 7.88
N ILE A 88 -1.74 17.07 9.06
CA ILE A 88 -0.72 16.93 10.10
C ILE A 88 -0.63 15.47 10.56
N HIS A 89 -1.77 14.84 10.86
CA HIS A 89 -1.82 13.43 11.26
C HIS A 89 -1.27 12.51 10.17
N ALA A 90 -1.55 12.78 8.90
CA ALA A 90 -1.01 11.99 7.80
C ALA A 90 0.52 12.04 7.74
N VAL A 91 1.13 13.22 7.94
CA VAL A 91 2.59 13.36 7.99
C VAL A 91 3.15 12.61 9.21
N GLN A 92 2.54 12.75 10.38
CA GLN A 92 2.95 12.04 11.60
C GLN A 92 2.89 10.52 11.44
N GLN A 93 1.82 10.01 10.83
CA GLN A 93 1.67 8.59 10.54
C GLN A 93 2.76 8.10 9.58
N MET A 94 3.08 8.87 8.54
CA MET A 94 4.13 8.51 7.59
C MET A 94 5.52 8.53 8.23
N LYS A 95 5.80 9.48 9.14
CA LYS A 95 7.02 9.46 9.95
C LYS A 95 7.10 8.25 10.88
N GLY A 96 6.00 7.92 11.57
CA GLY A 96 5.93 6.72 12.41
C GLY A 96 6.17 5.44 11.60
N ARG A 97 5.62 5.37 10.38
CA ARG A 97 5.90 4.27 9.43
C ARG A 97 7.37 4.23 9.03
N LEU A 98 7.98 5.38 8.73
CA LEU A 98 9.40 5.45 8.38
C LEU A 98 10.30 4.93 9.51
N GLU A 99 10.03 5.33 10.75
CA GLU A 99 10.79 4.85 11.92
C GLU A 99 10.59 3.35 12.15
N THR A 100 9.38 2.84 11.90
CA THR A 100 9.11 1.40 11.97
C THR A 100 9.88 0.64 10.90
N GLU A 101 9.88 1.11 9.65
CA GLU A 101 10.63 0.51 8.55
C GLU A 101 12.15 0.61 8.75
N ARG A 102 12.65 1.67 9.40
CA ARG A 102 14.07 1.78 9.79
C ARG A 102 14.45 0.69 10.79
N LYS A 103 13.66 0.52 11.85
CA LYS A 103 13.89 -0.52 12.88
C LYS A 103 13.77 -1.93 12.31
N GLU A 104 12.74 -2.18 11.51
CA GLU A 104 12.57 -3.45 10.79
C GLU A 104 13.76 -3.71 9.85
N GLY A 105 14.19 -2.67 9.12
CA GLY A 105 15.33 -2.69 8.20
C GLY A 105 16.68 -3.00 8.85
N GLU A 106 16.81 -2.86 10.16
CA GLU A 106 17.99 -3.31 10.90
C GLU A 106 18.06 -4.83 11.04
N LEU A 107 16.95 -5.56 10.90
CA LEU A 107 16.90 -7.02 11.10
C LEU A 107 16.54 -7.77 9.82
N PHE A 108 15.64 -7.22 9.00
CA PHE A 108 15.21 -7.85 7.77
C PHE A 108 14.85 -6.83 6.69
N PHE A 109 14.92 -7.27 5.44
CA PHE A 109 14.47 -6.49 4.29
C PHE A 109 13.89 -7.42 3.23
N ILE A 110 12.72 -7.06 2.71
CA ILE A 110 12.02 -7.81 1.67
C ILE A 110 12.04 -6.98 0.40
N ASP A 111 12.49 -7.58 -0.70
CA ASP A 111 12.47 -6.92 -2.00
C ASP A 111 11.04 -6.92 -2.59
N ASP A 112 10.48 -5.72 -2.76
CA ASP A 112 9.15 -5.50 -3.31
C ASP A 112 9.16 -5.07 -4.79
N GLN A 113 10.34 -4.97 -5.41
CA GLN A 113 10.53 -4.63 -6.82
C GLN A 113 10.31 -5.82 -7.77
N ILE A 114 9.32 -6.65 -7.46
CA ILE A 114 8.96 -7.81 -8.27
C ILE A 114 8.21 -7.33 -9.52
N ARG A 115 8.73 -7.67 -10.70
CA ARG A 115 8.10 -7.38 -11.99
C ARG A 115 7.24 -8.54 -12.46
N PRO A 116 6.12 -8.27 -13.14
CA PRO A 116 5.33 -9.33 -13.77
C PRO A 116 6.17 -10.05 -14.83
N PRO A 117 6.03 -11.39 -14.96
CA PRO A 117 6.51 -12.12 -16.12
C PRO A 117 5.91 -11.54 -17.42
N PHE A 118 6.64 -11.67 -18.53
CA PHE A 118 6.17 -11.20 -19.85
C PHE A 118 4.84 -11.85 -20.27
N HIS A 119 4.59 -13.09 -19.86
CA HIS A 119 3.34 -13.80 -20.08
C HIS A 119 2.90 -14.50 -18.80
N LEU A 120 1.64 -14.30 -18.42
CA LEU A 120 1.03 -14.96 -17.27
C LEU A 120 0.29 -16.21 -17.71
N ASN A 121 0.79 -17.35 -17.26
CA ASN A 121 0.12 -18.64 -17.42
C ASN A 121 -1.00 -18.80 -16.40
N LYS A 122 -1.80 -19.87 -16.54
CA LYS A 122 -2.80 -20.25 -15.52
C LYS A 122 -2.15 -20.47 -14.15
N ARG A 123 -0.93 -21.01 -14.13
CA ARG A 123 -0.12 -21.13 -12.93
C ARG A 123 0.65 -19.83 -12.72
N LEU A 124 0.14 -19.00 -11.82
CA LEU A 124 0.77 -17.75 -11.40
C LEU A 124 1.90 -18.07 -10.43
N SER A 125 2.99 -17.31 -10.53
CA SER A 125 4.11 -17.40 -9.60
C SER A 125 4.62 -16.02 -9.22
N VAL A 126 5.02 -15.89 -7.96
CA VAL A 126 5.67 -14.69 -7.42
C VAL A 126 6.86 -15.14 -6.59
N GLN A 127 8.06 -14.75 -7.03
CA GLN A 127 9.28 -14.96 -6.26
C GLN A 127 9.57 -13.71 -5.43
N VAL A 128 9.69 -13.89 -4.12
CA VAL A 128 10.04 -12.84 -3.17
C VAL A 128 11.46 -13.11 -2.68
N SER A 129 12.36 -12.18 -2.95
CA SER A 129 13.72 -12.19 -2.40
C SER A 129 13.75 -11.42 -1.08
N PHE A 130 14.50 -11.92 -0.11
CA PHE A 130 14.62 -11.28 1.19
C PHE A 130 16.00 -11.51 1.80
N ARG A 131 16.34 -10.65 2.76
CA ARG A 131 17.53 -10.77 3.60
C ARG A 131 17.14 -10.58 5.06
N TRP A 132 17.81 -11.29 5.95
CA TRP A 132 17.57 -11.21 7.39
C TRP A 132 18.86 -11.44 8.17
N ARG A 133 18.86 -11.06 9.44
CA ARG A 133 19.92 -11.33 10.41
C ARG A 133 19.34 -11.35 11.82
N ALA A 134 19.98 -12.10 12.70
CA ALA A 134 19.50 -12.25 14.08
C ALA A 134 19.71 -11.00 14.95
N SER A 135 20.70 -10.16 14.61
CA SER A 135 20.99 -8.92 15.33
C SER A 135 21.65 -7.88 14.41
N PRO A 136 21.67 -6.59 14.79
CA PRO A 136 22.28 -5.54 13.98
C PRO A 136 23.78 -5.70 13.71
N SER A 137 24.49 -6.50 14.49
CA SER A 137 25.92 -6.81 14.34
C SER A 137 26.19 -8.11 13.58
N ALA A 138 25.16 -8.94 13.36
CA ALA A 138 25.31 -10.20 12.64
C ALA A 138 25.36 -9.99 11.12
N ASP A 139 25.96 -10.96 10.43
CA ASP A 139 26.01 -10.99 8.97
C ASP A 139 24.62 -11.22 8.36
N TRP A 140 24.39 -10.59 7.20
CA TRP A 140 23.16 -10.75 6.43
C TRP A 140 23.08 -12.12 5.76
N LYS A 141 22.03 -12.87 6.08
CA LYS A 141 21.59 -14.05 5.32
C LYS A 141 20.63 -13.62 4.23
N HIS A 142 20.55 -14.43 3.17
CA HIS A 142 19.72 -14.17 2.00
C HIS A 142 18.91 -15.41 1.66
N GLY A 143 17.70 -15.20 1.16
CA GLY A 143 16.77 -16.26 0.83
C GLY A 143 15.78 -15.81 -0.23
N ASN A 144 15.11 -16.78 -0.82
CA ASN A 144 14.02 -16.55 -1.74
C ASN A 144 12.87 -17.50 -1.42
N LEU A 145 11.65 -17.03 -1.66
CA LEU A 145 10.43 -17.83 -1.54
C LEU A 145 9.60 -17.64 -2.81
N THR A 146 9.25 -18.75 -3.45
CA THR A 146 8.38 -18.75 -4.63
C THR A 146 6.97 -19.16 -4.23
N PHE A 147 6.04 -18.21 -4.29
CA PHE A 147 4.61 -18.47 -4.17
C PHE A 147 4.08 -18.98 -5.50
N VAL A 148 3.36 -20.10 -5.47
CA VAL A 148 2.76 -20.73 -6.64
C VAL A 148 1.26 -20.82 -6.44
N TYR A 149 0.49 -20.32 -7.41
CA TYR A 149 -0.97 -20.31 -7.36
C TYR A 149 -1.56 -20.76 -8.71
N ASP A 150 -2.40 -21.79 -8.68
CA ASP A 150 -3.14 -22.23 -9.85
C ASP A 150 -4.44 -21.42 -9.97
N PHE A 151 -4.42 -20.42 -10.85
CA PHE A 151 -5.55 -19.54 -11.10
C PHE A 151 -6.61 -20.25 -11.95
N SER A 152 -7.80 -20.39 -11.36
CA SER A 152 -9.00 -20.84 -12.04
C SER A 152 -10.02 -19.69 -12.06
N PRO A 153 -10.21 -19.01 -13.20
CA PRO A 153 -11.19 -17.93 -13.28
C PRO A 153 -12.60 -18.52 -13.11
N GLN A 154 -13.27 -18.16 -12.01
CA GLN A 154 -14.69 -18.49 -11.88
C GLN A 154 -15.52 -17.56 -12.77
N PRO A 155 -16.55 -18.08 -13.46
CA PRO A 155 -17.48 -17.25 -14.19
C PRO A 155 -18.24 -16.32 -13.23
N SER A 156 -18.08 -15.02 -13.41
CA SER A 156 -18.79 -14.02 -12.61
C SER A 156 -20.24 -13.91 -13.09
N TYR A 157 -21.15 -14.67 -12.48
CA TYR A 157 -22.59 -14.66 -12.79
C TYR A 157 -23.33 -13.40 -12.30
N THR A 158 -22.64 -12.51 -11.59
CA THR A 158 -23.16 -11.24 -11.08
C THR A 158 -23.25 -10.15 -12.15
N PHE A 159 -22.58 -10.31 -13.30
CA PHE A 159 -22.65 -9.32 -14.38
C PHE A 159 -23.75 -9.68 -15.38
N PRO A 160 -24.54 -8.70 -15.85
CA PRO A 160 -25.52 -8.93 -16.90
C PRO A 160 -24.83 -9.47 -18.14
N VAL A 161 -25.37 -10.57 -18.68
CA VAL A 161 -24.86 -11.22 -19.88
C VAL A 161 -24.83 -10.21 -21.02
N PRO A 162 -23.68 -10.01 -21.71
CA PRO A 162 -23.57 -9.01 -22.75
C PRO A 162 -24.57 -9.30 -23.88
N LYS A 163 -25.29 -8.27 -24.32
CA LYS A 163 -26.31 -8.36 -25.39
C LYS A 163 -25.75 -8.84 -26.75
N ARG A 164 -24.43 -8.76 -26.93
CA ARG A 164 -23.70 -9.23 -28.12
C ARG A 164 -22.55 -10.11 -27.66
N LYS A 165 -22.35 -11.24 -28.35
CA LYS A 165 -21.23 -12.15 -28.08
C LYS A 165 -19.91 -11.37 -28.23
N PRO A 166 -19.06 -11.29 -27.18
CA PRO A 166 -17.76 -10.66 -27.27
C PRO A 166 -16.90 -11.40 -28.30
N SER A 167 -16.01 -10.66 -28.96
CA SER A 167 -15.06 -11.28 -29.91
C SER A 167 -14.05 -12.15 -29.16
N ALA A 168 -13.44 -13.13 -29.85
CA ALA A 168 -12.39 -13.96 -29.25
C ALA A 168 -11.24 -13.10 -28.67
N ALA A 169 -10.87 -12.03 -29.38
CA ALA A 169 -9.86 -11.08 -28.93
C ALA A 169 -10.25 -10.29 -27.67
N GLN A 170 -11.54 -9.98 -27.48
CA GLN A 170 -12.03 -9.32 -26.26
C GLN A 170 -11.99 -10.27 -25.06
N VAL A 171 -12.43 -11.52 -25.25
CA VAL A 171 -12.39 -12.55 -24.21
C VAL A 171 -10.96 -12.85 -23.77
N GLU A 172 -10.01 -12.91 -24.72
CA GLU A 172 -8.60 -13.12 -24.41
C GLU A 172 -8.00 -11.96 -23.62
N ARG A 173 -8.29 -10.71 -24.00
CA ARG A 173 -7.85 -9.51 -23.26
C ARG A 173 -8.43 -9.46 -21.84
N GLU A 174 -9.72 -9.73 -21.67
CA GLU A 174 -10.34 -9.77 -20.33
C GLU A 174 -9.73 -10.86 -19.45
N LEU A 175 -9.38 -12.00 -20.06
CA LEU A 175 -8.71 -13.09 -19.37
C LEU A 175 -7.26 -12.72 -19.00
N GLU A 176 -6.53 -12.02 -19.86
CA GLU A 176 -5.20 -11.49 -19.53
C GLU A 176 -5.27 -10.44 -18.41
N ASP A 177 -6.21 -9.49 -18.49
CA ASP A 177 -6.43 -8.46 -17.47
C ASP A 177 -6.78 -9.08 -16.12
N SER A 178 -7.63 -10.11 -16.11
CA SER A 178 -7.99 -10.83 -14.87
C SER A 178 -6.81 -11.59 -14.28
N ARG A 179 -6.01 -12.30 -15.10
CA ARG A 179 -4.76 -12.95 -14.64
C ARG A 179 -3.79 -11.93 -14.06
N TYR A 180 -3.65 -10.77 -14.70
CA TYR A 180 -2.77 -9.70 -14.23
C TYR A 180 -3.22 -9.13 -12.87
N ARG A 181 -4.52 -8.86 -12.71
CA ARG A 181 -5.08 -8.40 -11.42
C ARG A 181 -4.85 -9.42 -10.31
N GLU A 182 -5.08 -10.70 -10.60
CA GLU A 182 -4.89 -11.76 -9.61
C GLU A 182 -3.40 -11.96 -9.28
N TRP A 183 -2.52 -11.81 -10.27
CA TRP A 183 -1.08 -11.81 -10.03
C TRP A 183 -0.62 -10.64 -9.14
N GLU A 184 -1.12 -9.42 -9.37
CA GLU A 184 -0.83 -8.27 -8.49
C GLU A 184 -1.37 -8.50 -7.07
N ARG A 185 -2.53 -9.15 -6.93
CA ARG A 185 -3.11 -9.55 -5.63
C ARG A 185 -2.23 -10.59 -4.92
N LEU A 186 -1.79 -11.61 -5.64
CA LEU A 186 -0.85 -12.62 -5.14
C LEU A 186 0.45 -11.96 -4.67
N LYS A 187 1.02 -11.06 -5.49
CA LYS A 187 2.22 -10.31 -5.14
C LYS A 187 2.02 -9.51 -3.85
N ALA A 188 0.93 -8.77 -3.73
CA ALA A 188 0.62 -8.00 -2.54
C ALA A 188 0.57 -8.89 -1.30
N GLN A 189 -0.17 -9.99 -1.35
CA GLN A 189 -0.32 -10.91 -0.22
C GLN A 189 0.98 -11.62 0.15
N ALA A 190 1.76 -12.06 -0.83
CA ALA A 190 3.07 -12.66 -0.62
C ALA A 190 4.00 -11.71 0.16
N LEU A 191 4.07 -10.44 -0.26
CA LEU A 191 4.89 -9.41 0.40
C LEU A 191 4.39 -9.11 1.82
N PHE A 192 3.09 -8.99 2.03
CA PHE A 192 2.52 -8.75 3.36
C PHE A 192 2.74 -9.93 4.31
N SER A 193 2.52 -11.17 3.86
CA SER A 193 2.75 -12.38 4.65
C SER A 193 4.22 -12.51 5.06
N MET A 194 5.16 -12.23 4.15
CA MET A 194 6.59 -12.25 4.45
C MET A 194 6.96 -11.18 5.49
N ARG A 195 6.38 -9.98 5.38
CA ARG A 195 6.63 -8.90 6.35
C ARG A 195 6.08 -9.24 7.73
N GLU A 196 4.89 -9.82 7.80
CA GLU A 196 4.28 -10.27 9.06
C GLU A 196 5.11 -11.37 9.71
N PHE A 197 5.55 -12.37 8.95
CA PHE A 197 6.42 -13.44 9.44
C PHE A 197 7.69 -12.93 10.14
N PHE A 198 8.42 -12.00 9.50
CA PHE A 198 9.62 -11.44 10.11
C PHE A 198 9.32 -10.48 11.27
N ARG A 199 8.21 -9.74 11.21
CA ARG A 199 7.77 -8.86 12.30
C ARG A 199 7.45 -9.65 13.57
N ASP A 200 6.89 -10.84 13.42
CA ASP A 200 6.58 -11.75 14.53
C ASP A 200 7.81 -12.53 15.04
N GLY A 201 9.01 -12.21 14.53
CA GLY A 201 10.27 -12.84 14.96
C GLY A 201 10.58 -14.16 14.23
N GLY A 202 9.95 -14.42 13.10
CA GLY A 202 10.21 -15.59 12.26
C GLY A 202 11.67 -15.65 11.79
N ASP A 203 12.25 -16.85 11.85
CA ASP A 203 13.59 -17.10 11.31
C ASP A 203 13.53 -17.35 9.80
N GLY A 204 14.35 -16.64 9.04
CA GLY A 204 14.43 -16.83 7.59
C GLY A 204 14.90 -18.23 7.19
N ASP A 205 15.60 -18.95 8.07
CA ASP A 205 15.99 -20.36 7.82
C ASP A 205 14.76 -21.31 7.81
N ALA A 206 13.62 -20.89 8.39
CA ALA A 206 12.37 -21.65 8.37
C ALA A 206 11.50 -21.35 7.14
N VAL A 207 11.91 -20.42 6.27
CA VAL A 207 11.16 -20.06 5.07
C VAL A 207 11.39 -21.12 3.98
N PRO A 208 10.32 -21.73 3.43
CA PRO A 208 10.47 -22.70 2.36
C PRO A 208 10.91 -22.03 1.05
N GLU A 209 11.56 -22.79 0.15
CA GLU A 209 11.91 -22.28 -1.18
C GLU A 209 10.68 -22.09 -2.07
N VAL A 210 9.68 -22.98 -1.92
CA VAL A 210 8.45 -22.99 -2.71
C VAL A 210 7.25 -23.22 -1.80
N PHE A 211 6.22 -22.39 -1.96
CA PHE A 211 4.96 -22.52 -1.25
C PHE A 211 3.78 -22.55 -2.23
N ALA A 212 2.98 -23.61 -2.14
CA ALA A 212 1.71 -23.71 -2.84
C ALA A 212 0.66 -22.91 -2.07
N VAL A 213 0.18 -21.84 -2.70
CA VAL A 213 -0.78 -20.89 -2.11
C VAL A 213 -2.11 -21.58 -1.86
N ARG A 214 -2.69 -21.34 -0.68
CA ARG A 214 -3.95 -21.95 -0.26
C ARG A 214 -5.13 -21.06 -0.67
N PRO A 215 -5.90 -21.37 -1.72
CA PRO A 215 -7.08 -20.58 -2.08
C PRO A 215 -8.15 -20.63 -0.99
N SER A 216 -9.07 -19.68 -1.04
CA SER A 216 -10.21 -19.63 -0.14
C SER A 216 -11.08 -20.88 -0.29
N PRO A 217 -11.47 -21.55 0.81
CA PRO A 217 -12.40 -22.67 0.75
C PRO A 217 -13.79 -22.26 0.26
N TYR A 218 -14.11 -20.95 0.32
CA TYR A 218 -15.39 -20.39 -0.12
C TYR A 218 -15.41 -19.97 -1.61
N GLY A 219 -14.40 -20.35 -2.39
CA GLY A 219 -14.42 -20.23 -3.86
C GLY A 219 -13.91 -18.91 -4.46
N ASP A 220 -13.73 -17.85 -3.67
CA ASP A 220 -13.39 -16.50 -4.16
C ASP A 220 -11.89 -16.25 -4.45
N GLY A 221 -11.14 -17.29 -4.84
CA GLY A 221 -9.71 -17.18 -5.15
C GLY A 221 -8.86 -16.90 -3.91
N LEU A 222 -7.93 -15.94 -3.99
CA LEU A 222 -7.04 -15.60 -2.88
C LEU A 222 -7.77 -14.93 -1.70
N ASN A 223 -7.35 -15.21 -0.46
CA ASN A 223 -7.81 -14.54 0.76
C ASN A 223 -6.60 -14.03 1.58
N ASN A 224 -6.85 -13.33 2.69
CA ASN A 224 -5.79 -12.69 3.49
C ASN A 224 -4.79 -13.68 4.12
N PHE A 225 -5.12 -14.98 4.20
CA PHE A 225 -4.28 -16.03 4.79
C PHE A 225 -3.68 -16.96 3.72
N SER A 226 -4.00 -16.74 2.44
CA SER A 226 -3.62 -17.65 1.35
C SER A 226 -2.11 -17.81 1.21
N CYS A 227 -1.33 -16.79 1.59
CA CYS A 227 0.13 -16.78 1.52
C CYS A 227 0.83 -17.10 2.86
N ASN A 228 0.08 -17.36 3.94
CA ASN A 228 0.67 -17.53 5.27
C ASN A 228 1.26 -18.94 5.43
N PHE A 229 2.46 -19.15 4.88
CA PHE A 229 3.18 -20.43 4.91
C PHE A 229 3.53 -20.92 6.31
N TRP A 230 3.63 -20.00 7.28
CA TRP A 230 3.95 -20.27 8.68
C TRP A 230 2.72 -20.61 9.53
N GLN A 231 1.50 -20.42 9.02
CA GLN A 231 0.28 -20.79 9.74
C GLN A 231 -0.10 -22.25 9.45
N PRO A 232 -0.50 -23.01 10.48
CA PRO A 232 -1.04 -24.34 10.28
C PRO A 232 -2.29 -24.26 9.41
N GLU A 233 -2.47 -25.26 8.55
CA GLU A 233 -3.66 -25.36 7.72
C GLU A 233 -4.87 -25.51 8.66
N LYS A 234 -5.75 -24.51 8.69
CA LYS A 234 -7.00 -24.63 9.44
C LYS A 234 -7.80 -25.74 8.76
N PRO A 235 -8.19 -26.81 9.48
CA PRO A 235 -9.09 -27.80 8.92
C PRO A 235 -10.38 -27.09 8.50
N ALA A 236 -10.91 -27.46 7.33
CA ALA A 236 -12.23 -27.01 6.93
C ALA A 236 -13.25 -27.39 8.04
N PRO A 237 -14.15 -26.49 8.44
CA PRO A 237 -15.20 -26.80 9.40
C PRO A 237 -16.13 -27.91 8.90
#